data_AF-A0A947TGQ3-F1
#
_entry.id   AF-A0A947TGQ3-F1
#
_cell.length_a   1.000
_cell.length_b   1.000
_cell.length_c   1.000
_cell.angle_alpha   90.00
_cell.angle_beta   90.00
_cell.angle_gamma   90.00
#
_symmetry.space_group_name_H-M   'P 1'
#
loop_
_entity.id
_entity.type
_entity.pdbx_description
1 polymer ?
#
loop_
_entity_poly.entity_id
_entity_poly.type
_entity_poly.pdbx_seq_one_letter_code
_entity_poly.pdbx_strand_id
1 'polypeptide(L)' 'MVTSKNQPLGYRLLSWVLFAVSLFYRFAVALRNMLYNKSLLKTAKVPAAVISIGNITTGGTGKTPLVAWLC' A
#
# COMPACT_ATOMS: atom_id res chain seq x y z
N MET A 1 -8.91 -6.03 16.42
CA MET A 1 -9.51 -7.28 16.93
C MET A 1 -8.78 -8.51 16.40
N VAL A 2 -7.49 -8.67 16.73
CA VAL A 2 -6.83 -9.99 16.74
C VAL A 2 -5.92 -9.97 17.96
N THR A 3 -6.54 -10.16 19.11
CA THR A 3 -5.84 -10.41 20.36
C THR A 3 -6.46 -11.66 20.94
N SER A 4 -5.59 -12.59 21.36
CA SER A 4 -5.87 -13.75 22.23
C SER A 4 -5.83 -15.13 21.55
N LYS A 5 -4.66 -15.77 21.58
CA LYS A 5 -4.43 -17.01 22.36
C LYS A 5 -2.95 -17.43 22.25
N ASN A 6 -2.25 -17.57 23.39
CA ASN A 6 -0.91 -18.15 23.56
C ASN A 6 0.19 -17.69 22.58
N GLN A 7 0.93 -16.66 22.96
CA GLN A 7 2.00 -16.12 22.13
C GLN A 7 3.37 -16.53 22.73
N PRO A 8 4.04 -17.59 22.20
CA PRO A 8 5.36 -18.00 22.69
C PRO A 8 6.41 -16.95 22.33
N LEU A 9 7.30 -16.55 23.26
CA LEU A 9 8.27 -15.43 23.22
C LEU A 9 8.81 -15.00 21.82
N GLY A 10 8.99 -15.95 20.89
CA GLY A 10 9.39 -15.71 19.50
C GLY A 10 8.48 -14.79 18.66
N TYR A 11 7.17 -14.67 18.96
CA TYR A 11 6.27 -13.75 18.21
C TYR A 11 6.66 -12.28 18.37
N ARG A 12 7.22 -11.90 19.53
CA ARG A 12 7.64 -10.52 19.80
C ARG A 12 8.85 -10.18 18.94
N LEU A 13 9.83 -11.07 18.87
CA LEU A 13 11.00 -10.93 17.99
C LEU A 13 10.59 -10.81 16.52
N LEU A 14 9.70 -11.68 16.05
CA LEU A 14 9.20 -11.62 14.67
C LEU A 14 8.47 -10.29 14.40
N SER A 15 7.66 -9.81 15.35
CA SER A 15 6.97 -8.52 15.24
C SER A 15 7.94 -7.34 15.16
N TRP A 16 9.03 -7.35 15.93
CA TRP A 16 10.08 -6.32 15.86
C TRP A 16 10.81 -6.34 14.52
N VAL A 17 11.13 -7.52 13.99
CA VAL A 17 11.75 -7.66 12.66
C VAL A 17 10.79 -7.15 11.57
N LEU A 18 9.52 -7.56 11.60
CA LEU A 18 8.48 -7.07 10.69
C LEU A 18 8.31 -5.55 10.80
N PHE A 19 8.38 -4.99 12.01
CA PHE A 19 8.31 -3.56 12.23
C PHE A 19 9.50 -2.82 11.59
N ALA A 20 10.73 -3.31 11.78
CA ALA A 20 11.91 -2.74 11.16
C ALA A 20 11.82 -2.78 9.62
N VAL A 21 11.39 -3.91 9.05
CA VAL A 21 11.16 -4.05 7.59
C VAL A 21 10.05 -3.10 7.12
N SER A 22 8.98 -2.92 7.90
CA SER A 22 7.90 -1.99 7.57
C SER A 22 8.36 -0.53 7.50
N LEU A 23 9.32 -0.14 8.35
CA LEU A 23 9.88 1.21 8.36
C LEU A 23 10.69 1.47 7.09
N PHE A 24 11.50 0.49 6.67
CA PHE A 24 12.25 0.57 5.43
C PHE A 24 11.33 0.63 4.21
N TYR A 25 10.30 -0.22 4.16
CA TYR A 25 9.27 -0.17 3.11
C TYR A 25 8.59 1.21 3.06
N ARG A 26 8.20 1.76 4.20
CA ARG A 26 7.56 3.07 4.30
C ARG A 26 8.48 4.19 3.82
N PHE A 27 9.77 4.14 4.16
CA PHE A 27 10.76 5.09 3.65
C PHE A 27 10.91 4.99 2.12
N ALA A 28 11.03 3.79 1.56
CA ALA A 28 11.14 3.57 0.13
C ALA A 28 9.91 4.08 -0.64
N VAL A 29 8.70 3.81 -0.13
CA VAL A 29 7.44 4.32 -0.73
C VAL A 29 7.35 5.84 -0.62
N ALA A 30 7.74 6.43 0.51
CA ALA A 30 7.76 7.88 0.67
C ALA A 30 8.72 8.53 -0.32
N LEU A 31 9.93 7.98 -0.49
CA LEU A 31 10.90 8.47 -1.46
C LEU A 31 10.35 8.38 -2.89
N ARG A 32 9.75 7.23 -3.27
CA ARG A 32 9.09 7.08 -4.58
C ARG A 32 8.02 8.14 -4.81
N ASN A 33 7.13 8.36 -3.85
CA ASN A 33 6.07 9.36 -3.95
C ASN A 33 6.64 10.78 -4.05
N MET A 34 7.71 11.09 -3.32
CA MET A 34 8.40 12.38 -3.44
C MET A 34 8.99 12.59 -4.84
N LEU A 35 9.56 11.55 -5.46
CA LEU A 35 10.08 11.63 -6.83
C LEU A 35 8.97 11.88 -7.86
N TYR A 36 7.80 11.23 -7.71
CA TYR A 36 6.64 11.51 -8.55
C TYR A 36 6.07 12.91 -8.33
N ASN A 37 5.94 13.36 -7.07
CA ASN A 37 5.44 14.71 -6.74
C ASN A 37 6.36 15.81 -7.28
N LYS A 38 7.67 15.60 -7.27
CA LYS A 38 8.67 16.50 -7.86
C LYS A 38 8.75 16.39 -9.39
N SER A 39 7.89 15.58 -10.03
CA SER A 39 7.90 15.32 -11.47
C SER A 39 9.25 14.82 -12.02
N LEU A 40 10.09 14.23 -11.15
CA LEU A 40 11.39 13.67 -11.52
C LEU A 40 11.23 12.34 -12.28
N LEU A 41 10.12 11.64 -12.05
CA LEU A 41 9.77 10.41 -12.75
C LEU A 41 8.81 10.72 -13.92
N LYS A 42 9.05 10.08 -15.07
CA LYS A 42 8.22 10.24 -16.26
C LYS A 42 6.77 9.86 -15.96
N THR A 43 5.86 10.78 -16.24
CA THR A 43 4.41 10.58 -16.15
C THR A 43 3.83 10.65 -17.56
N ALA A 44 3.14 9.60 -18.00
CA ALA A 44 2.47 9.59 -19.30
C ALA A 44 1.13 10.33 -19.20
N LYS A 45 0.86 11.23 -20.16
CA LYS A 45 -0.44 11.89 -20.31
C LYS A 45 -1.12 11.31 -21.54
N VAL A 46 -2.38 10.92 -21.39
CA VAL A 46 -3.23 10.44 -22.49
C VAL A 46 -4.30 11.50 -22.79
N PRO A 47 -4.76 11.62 -24.05
CA PRO A 47 -5.73 12.63 -24.47
C PRO A 47 -7.18 12.33 -24.04
N ALA A 48 -7.42 11.27 -23.25
CA ALA A 48 -8.73 10.87 -22.76
C ALA A 48 -8.86 11.08 -21.24
N ALA A 49 -10.10 11.15 -20.75
CA ALA A 49 -10.37 11.17 -19.32
C ALA A 49 -9.96 9.83 -18.68
N VAL A 50 -9.09 9.88 -17.66
CA VAL A 50 -8.61 8.69 -16.95
C VAL A 50 -9.04 8.76 -15.48
N ILE A 51 -9.75 7.74 -15.02
CA ILE A 51 -10.14 7.56 -13.62
C ILE A 51 -9.32 6.39 -13.05
N SER A 52 -8.54 6.65 -12.00
CA SER A 52 -7.74 5.63 -11.32
C SER A 52 -8.46 5.12 -10.07
N ILE A 53 -8.81 3.83 -10.05
CA ILE A 53 -9.51 3.20 -8.90
C ILE A 53 -8.50 2.36 -8.12
N GLY A 54 -8.06 2.91 -6.98
CA GLY A 54 -7.03 2.35 -6.11
C GLY A 54 -7.56 1.94 -4.73
N ASN A 55 -6.67 1.41 -3.88
CA ASN A 55 -6.91 1.11 -2.47
C ASN A 55 -5.56 1.07 -1.76
N ILE A 56 -5.54 1.48 -0.49
CA ILE A 56 -4.32 1.62 0.32
C ILE A 56 -4.00 0.30 1.04
N THR A 57 -5.00 -0.54 1.30
CA THR A 57 -4.87 -1.81 2.02
C THR A 57 -4.72 -2.99 1.06
N THR A 58 -3.92 -3.98 1.44
CA THR A 58 -3.85 -5.27 0.76
C THR A 58 -5.04 -6.14 1.18
N GLY A 59 -5.79 -6.68 0.20
CA GLY A 59 -7.00 -7.48 0.45
C GLY A 59 -8.12 -7.22 -0.58
N GLY A 60 -9.22 -7.96 -0.45
CA GLY A 60 -10.39 -7.81 -1.31
C GLY A 60 -11.21 -6.57 -0.97
N THR A 61 -10.80 -5.40 -1.47
CA THR A 61 -11.43 -4.11 -1.12
C THR A 61 -12.45 -3.63 -2.14
N GLY A 62 -13.17 -4.57 -2.76
CA GLY A 62 -14.31 -4.24 -3.63
C GLY A 62 -13.97 -3.42 -4.89
N LYS A 63 -12.71 -3.32 -5.30
CA LYS A 63 -12.33 -2.57 -6.52
C LYS A 63 -13.05 -3.13 -7.75
N THR A 64 -13.14 -4.46 -7.86
CA THR A 64 -13.78 -5.16 -8.98
C THR A 64 -15.29 -4.85 -9.08
N PRO A 65 -16.10 -4.99 -8.01
CA PRO A 65 -17.50 -4.57 -8.08
C PRO A 65 -17.68 -3.05 -8.26
N LEU A 66 -16.77 -2.21 -7.73
CA LEU A 66 -16.84 -0.75 -7.93
C LEU A 66 -16.60 -0.35 -9.39
N VAL A 67 -15.64 -0.99 -10.07
CA VAL A 67 -15.42 -0.77 -11.51
C VAL A 67 -16.65 -1.20 -12.30
N ALA A 68 -17.27 -2.33 -11.96
CA ALA A 68 -18.47 -2.82 -12.63
C ALA A 68 -19.69 -1.91 -12.46
N TRP A 69 -19.74 -1.10 -11.40
CA TRP A 69 -20.80 -0.09 -11.21
C TRP A 69 -20.52 1.22 -11.97
N LEU A 70 -19.26 1.55 -12.22
CA LEU A 70 -18.84 2.76 -12.95
C LEU A 70 -18.96 2.64 -14.46
N CYS A 71 -18.96 1.41 -14.99
CA CYS A 71 -19.25 1.10 -16.39
C CYS A 71 -20.74 1.20 -16.67
#